data_AF-A0A9D5NS82-F1
#
_entry.id   AF-A0A9D5NS82-F1
#
_cell.length_a   1.000
_cell.length_b   1.000
_cell.length_c   1.000
_cell.angle_alpha   90.00
_cell.angle_beta   90.00
_cell.angle_gamma   90.00
#
_symmetry.space_group_name_H-M   'P 1'
#
loop_
_entity.id
_entity.type
_entity.pdbx_description
1 polymer ?
#
loop_
_entity_poly.entity_id
_entity_poly.type
_entity_poly.pdbx_seq_one_letter_code
_entity_poly.pdbx_strand_id
1 'polypeptide(L)' 'MNRKKALLLLSAIQTFLLAMFVVLFVNKAIGLTAFVACVATIGVVFSALIVVAIRKLPPM' A
#
# COMPACT_ATOMS: atom_id res chain seq x y z
N MET A 1 -10.89 8.09 14.86
CA MET A 1 -10.30 6.83 14.36
C MET A 1 -8.95 6.65 15.03
N ASN A 2 -8.78 5.57 15.78
CA ASN A 2 -7.57 5.28 16.56
C ASN A 2 -6.37 5.05 15.63
N ARG A 3 -5.17 5.52 16.01
CA ARG A 3 -3.94 5.36 15.18
C ARG A 3 -3.69 3.90 14.81
N LYS A 4 -3.96 2.97 15.72
CA LYS A 4 -3.87 1.52 15.46
C LYS A 4 -4.82 1.07 14.34
N LYS A 5 -6.08 1.53 14.36
CA LYS A 5 -7.08 1.20 13.33
C LYS A 5 -6.71 1.81 11.98
N ALA A 6 -6.21 3.05 11.96
CA ALA A 6 -5.76 3.69 10.73
C ALA A 6 -4.54 3.00 10.11
N LEU A 7 -3.56 2.60 10.91
CA LEU A 7 -2.39 1.84 10.44
C LEU A 7 -2.79 0.44 9.95
N LEU A 8 -3.68 -0.25 10.66
CA LEU A 8 -4.26 -1.53 10.20
C LEU A 8 -4.96 -1.38 8.86
N LEU A 9 -5.82 -0.36 8.72
CA LEU A 9 -6.53 -0.09 7.46
C LEU A 9 -5.55 0.20 6.32
N LEU A 10 -4.55 1.06 6.55
CA LEU A 10 -3.50 1.35 5.57
C LEU A 10 -2.75 0.08 5.16
N SER A 11 -2.35 -0.76 6.12
CA SER A 11 -1.66 -2.02 5.83
C SER A 11 -2.52 -3.01 5.03
N ALA A 12 -3.83 -3.07 5.33
CA ALA A 12 -4.78 -3.94 4.63
C ALA A 12 -5.03 -3.47 3.18
N ILE A 13 -5.13 -2.15 2.96
CA ILE A 13 -5.26 -1.59 1.61
C ILE A 13 -3.98 -1.85 0.82
N GLN A 14 -2.80 -1.70 1.44
CA GLN A 14 -1.52 -1.96 0.80
C GLN A 14 -1.41 -3.42 0.34
N THR A 15 -1.74 -4.38 1.20
CA THR A 15 -1.69 -5.81 0.85
C THR A 15 -2.72 -6.19 -0.21
N PHE A 16 -3.93 -5.62 -0.16
CA PHE A 16 -4.96 -5.83 -1.18
C PHE A 16 -4.51 -5.34 -2.57
N LEU A 17 -3.98 -4.11 -2.64
CA LEU A 17 -3.46 -3.55 -3.88
C LEU A 17 -2.30 -4.39 -4.44
N LEU A 18 -1.37 -4.79 -3.57
CA LEU A 18 -0.23 -5.62 -3.97
C LEU A 18 -0.71 -6.96 -4.56
N ALA A 19 -1.67 -7.62 -3.90
CA ALA A 19 -2.26 -8.86 -4.37
C ALA A 19 -2.95 -8.68 -5.73
N MET A 20 -3.68 -7.57 -5.93
CA MET A 20 -4.33 -7.26 -7.20
C MET A 20 -3.29 -7.10 -8.33
N PHE A 21 -2.18 -6.39 -8.10
CA PHE A 21 -1.11 -6.26 -9.10
C PHE A 21 -0.39 -7.58 -9.39
N VAL A 22 -0.22 -8.45 -8.38
CA VAL A 22 0.32 -9.80 -8.57
C VAL A 22 -0.60 -10.61 -9.48
N VAL A 23 -1.92 -10.59 -9.26
CA VAL A 23 -2.89 -11.29 -10.12
C VAL A 23 -2.85 -10.76 -11.55
N LEU A 24 -2.79 -9.43 -11.74
CA LEU A 24 -2.67 -8.81 -13.06
C LEU A 24 -1.37 -9.22 -13.78
N PHE A 25 -0.26 -9.33 -13.04
CA PHE A 25 1.02 -9.78 -13.58
C PHE A 25 1.01 -11.27 -13.96
N VAL A 26 0.46 -12.12 -13.10
CA VAL A 26 0.32 -13.57 -13.36
C VAL A 26 -0.59 -13.82 -14.57
N ASN A 27 -1.67 -13.04 -14.71
CA ASN A 27 -2.55 -13.08 -15.89
C ASN A 27 -1.94 -12.43 -17.15
N LYS A 28 -0.68 -11.95 -17.09
CA LYS A 28 0.02 -11.25 -18.19
C LYS A 28 -0.71 -9.99 -18.71
N ALA A 29 -1.60 -9.41 -17.90
CA ALA A 29 -2.27 -8.16 -18.23
C ALA A 29 -1.33 -6.95 -18.14
N ILE A 30 -0.24 -7.08 -17.37
CA ILE A 30 0.81 -6.06 -17.21
C ILE A 30 2.19 -6.70 -17.42
N GLY A 31 3.11 -5.93 -18.03
CA GLY A 31 4.50 -6.33 -18.20
C GLY A 31 5.32 -6.21 -16.91
N LEU A 32 6.52 -6.81 -16.89
CA LEU A 32 7.41 -6.81 -15.73
C LEU A 32 7.81 -5.39 -15.28
N THR A 33 8.10 -4.49 -16.22
CA THR A 33 8.45 -3.10 -15.92
C THR A 33 7.30 -2.35 -15.25
N ALA A 34 6.08 -2.52 -15.75
CA ALA A 34 4.88 -1.93 -15.16
C ALA A 34 4.61 -2.48 -13.76
N PHE A 35 4.78 -3.79 -13.56
CA PHE A 35 4.64 -4.42 -12.24
C PHE A 35 5.63 -3.85 -11.22
N VAL A 36 6.92 -3.79 -11.56
CA VAL A 36 7.95 -3.24 -10.67
C VAL A 36 7.69 -1.76 -10.37
N ALA A 37 7.30 -0.97 -11.37
CA ALA A 37 6.95 0.43 -11.18
C ALA A 37 5.76 0.60 -10.22
N CYS A 38 4.69 -0.19 -10.39
CA CYS A 38 3.53 -0.15 -9.49
C CYS A 38 3.90 -0.53 -8.06
N VAL A 39 4.67 -1.60 -7.86
CA VAL A 39 5.12 -2.04 -6.52
C VAL A 39 5.98 -0.97 -5.85
N ALA A 40 6.93 -0.37 -6.56
CA ALA A 40 7.77 0.70 -6.04
C ALA A 40 6.94 1.94 -5.66
N THR A 41 6.00 2.34 -6.52
CA THR A 41 5.15 3.51 -6.28
C THR A 41 4.25 3.31 -5.06
N ILE A 42 3.63 2.13 -4.93
CA ILE A 42 2.82 1.76 -3.75
C ILE A 42 3.69 1.82 -2.49
N GLY A 43 4.90 1.27 -2.51
CA GLY A 43 5.81 1.29 -1.37
C GLY A 43 6.13 2.71 -0.88
N VAL A 44 6.43 3.63 -1.80
CA VAL A 44 6.75 5.03 -1.48
C VAL A 44 5.53 5.78 -0.94
N VAL A 45 4.38 5.65 -1.61
CA VAL A 45 3.14 6.34 -1.21
C VAL A 45 2.64 5.86 0.15
N PHE A 46 2.62 4.55 0.39
CA PHE A 46 2.17 4.01 1.68
C PHE A 46 3.12 4.34 2.82
N SER A 47 4.43 4.37 2.56
CA SER A 47 5.42 4.83 3.56
C SER A 47 5.16 6.28 3.96
N ALA A 48 4.88 7.16 3.01
CA ALA A 48 4.49 8.54 3.29
C ALA A 48 3.18 8.63 4.11
N LEU A 49 2.17 7.84 3.74
CA LEU A 49 0.89 7.79 4.47
C LEU A 49 1.04 7.26 5.90
N ILE A 50 1.89 6.27 6.14
CA ILE A 50 2.19 5.76 7.49
C ILE A 50 2.87 6.84 8.33
N VAL A 51 3.84 7.57 7.78
CA VAL A 51 4.50 8.69 8.49
C VAL A 51 3.48 9.79 8.83
N VAL A 52 2.57 10.13 7.91
CA VAL A 52 1.50 11.09 8.15
C VAL A 52 0.54 10.58 9.22
N ALA A 53 0.13 9.31 9.18
CA ALA A 53 -0.73 8.69 10.17
C ALA A 53 -0.09 8.71 11.56
N ILE A 54 1.22 8.47 11.65
CA ILE A 54 2.00 8.55 12.89
C ILE A 54 2.05 9.98 13.45
N ARG A 55 2.25 10.98 12.59
CA ARG A 55 2.38 12.39 13.00
C ARG A 55 1.05 13.05 13.33
N LYS A 56 -0.02 12.73 12.60
CA LYS A 56 -1.31 13.43 12.68
C LYS A 56 -2.36 12.72 13.54
N LEU A 57 -2.25 11.42 13.80
CA LEU A 57 -3.26 10.69 14.58
C LEU A 57 -2.81 10.45 16.03
N PRO A 58 -3.67 10.72 17.02
CA PRO A 58 -3.38 10.43 18.42
C PRO A 58 -3.25 8.92 18.67
N PRO A 59 -2.37 8.48 19.58
CA PRO A 59 -2.02 7.07 19.78
C PRO A 59 -3.11 6.20 20.44
N MET A 60 -4.25 6.78 20.83
CA MET A 60 -5.35 6.07 21.52
C MET A 60 -6.05 5.09 20.57
#